data_AF-A0AAI8TS58-F1
#
_entry.id   AF-A0AAI8TS58-F1
#
_cell.length_a   1.000
_cell.length_b   1.000
_cell.length_c   1.000
_cell.angle_alpha   90.00
_cell.angle_beta   90.00
_cell.angle_gamma   90.00
#
_symmetry.space_group_name_H-M   'P 1'
#
loop_
_entity.id
_entity.type
_entity.pdbx_description
1 polymer ?
#
loop_
_entity_poly.entity_id
_entity_poly.type
_entity_poly.pdbx_seq_one_letter_code
_entity_poly.pdbx_strand_id
1 'polypeptide(L)'
;MSEREAPGSFDYLWEEPGPDPDGFDAFEPSTWVFKPAPTPWYRTRRAVIALVAAGLAAAAIVVSAVLLLLRDTTDDAPPAPTPEPSSTVVPSPSLRVGVPAAPPPPPPPPPAQ
;
A
#
# COMPACT_ATOMS: atom_id res chain seq x y z
N MET A 1 27.59 -62.62 60.83
CA MET A 1 27.36 -61.28 60.26
C MET A 1 27.24 -61.48 58.77
N SER A 2 26.02 -61.56 58.27
CA SER A 2 25.71 -61.78 56.85
C SER A 2 25.06 -60.51 56.36
N GLU A 3 25.83 -59.72 55.64
CA GLU A 3 25.40 -58.48 55.02
C GLU A 3 24.49 -58.88 53.86
N ARG A 4 23.25 -58.40 53.90
CA ARG A 4 22.23 -58.70 52.91
C ARG A 4 22.52 -57.81 51.71
N GLU A 5 23.24 -58.34 50.73
CA GLU A 5 23.46 -57.67 49.44
C GLU A 5 22.09 -57.31 48.85
N ALA A 6 21.89 -56.02 48.59
CA ALA A 6 20.67 -55.52 47.98
C ALA A 6 20.60 -56.04 46.54
N PRO A 7 19.52 -56.73 46.12
CA PRO A 7 19.30 -57.09 44.73
C PRO A 7 18.80 -55.85 43.98
N GLY A 8 19.68 -54.86 43.81
CA GLY A 8 19.45 -53.72 42.93
C GLY A 8 20.53 -53.74 41.88
N SER A 9 20.28 -54.39 40.74
CA SER A 9 21.19 -54.24 39.61
C SER A 9 21.06 -52.81 39.11
N PHE A 10 22.19 -52.11 39.07
CA PHE A 10 22.29 -50.68 38.77
C PHE A 10 22.23 -50.43 37.25
N ASP A 11 21.51 -51.27 36.50
CA ASP A 11 21.43 -51.28 35.04
C ASP A 11 20.56 -50.16 34.46
N TYR A 12 20.24 -49.13 35.24
CA TYR A 12 19.35 -48.04 34.82
C TYR A 12 20.07 -46.80 34.25
N LEU A 13 21.40 -46.83 34.10
CA LEU A 13 22.19 -45.69 33.61
C LEU A 13 22.63 -45.79 32.14
N TRP A 14 22.32 -46.89 31.43
CA TRP A 14 22.73 -47.10 30.03
C TRP A 14 21.67 -47.78 29.16
N GLU A 15 20.37 -47.63 29.47
CA GLU A 15 19.33 -47.91 28.48
C GLU A 15 19.40 -46.79 27.43
N GLU A 16 20.42 -46.85 26.58
CA GLU A 16 20.57 -46.00 25.42
C GLU A 16 19.31 -46.23 24.58
N PRO A 17 18.44 -45.22 24.39
CA PRO A 17 17.28 -45.39 23.54
C PRO A 17 17.81 -45.85 22.19
N GLY A 18 17.40 -47.05 21.76
CA GLY A 18 17.78 -47.59 20.47
C GLY A 18 17.46 -46.56 19.38
N PRO A 19 18.18 -46.55 18.25
CA PRO A 19 17.97 -45.58 17.19
C PRO A 19 16.50 -45.61 16.76
N ASP A 20 15.73 -44.60 17.17
CA ASP A 20 14.34 -44.44 16.79
C ASP A 20 14.33 -44.11 15.28
N PRO A 21 13.90 -45.03 14.40
CA PRO A 21 13.94 -44.79 12.95
C PRO A 21 12.98 -43.66 12.53
N ASP A 22 12.02 -43.32 13.40
CA ASP A 22 11.04 -42.25 13.22
C ASP A 22 11.34 -41.02 14.10
N GLY A 23 12.48 -41.00 14.79
CA GLY A 23 12.90 -39.91 15.67
C GLY A 23 13.37 -38.68 14.90
N PHE A 24 13.21 -37.49 15.51
CA PHE A 24 13.82 -36.28 14.98
C PHE A 24 15.34 -36.32 15.22
N ASP A 25 16.11 -36.50 14.15
CA ASP A 25 17.57 -36.42 14.16
C ASP A 25 18.04 -35.07 13.59
N ALA A 26 18.79 -34.31 14.38
CA ALA A 26 19.34 -33.01 13.99
C ALA A 26 20.38 -33.09 12.86
N PHE A 27 20.99 -34.25 12.62
CA PHE A 27 22.00 -34.47 11.58
C PHE A 27 21.43 -35.07 10.31
N GLU A 28 20.22 -35.63 10.36
CA GLU A 28 19.52 -36.18 9.20
C GLU A 28 18.72 -35.06 8.51
N PRO A 29 19.09 -34.64 7.28
CA PRO A 29 18.46 -33.50 6.63
C PRO A 29 16.97 -33.71 6.30
N SER A 30 16.51 -34.97 6.24
CA SER A 30 15.12 -35.30 5.93
C SER A 30 14.14 -35.06 7.09
N THR A 31 14.61 -34.91 8.32
CA THR A 31 13.79 -34.63 9.51
C THR A 31 13.48 -33.14 9.68
N TRP A 32 14.24 -32.27 9.03
CA TRP A 32 14.08 -30.82 9.10
C TRP A 32 12.94 -30.33 8.20
N VAL A 33 11.81 -29.98 8.80
CA VAL A 33 10.68 -29.37 8.07
C VAL A 33 10.77 -27.84 8.14
N PHE A 34 11.23 -27.22 7.05
CA PHE A 34 11.24 -25.77 6.94
C PHE A 34 9.93 -25.24 6.35
N LYS A 35 9.33 -24.25 7.02
CA LYS A 35 8.23 -23.48 6.43
C LYS A 35 8.81 -22.55 5.35
N PRO A 36 8.35 -22.64 4.09
CA PRO A 36 8.80 -21.72 3.06
C PRO A 36 8.44 -20.28 3.42
N ALA A 37 9.39 -19.36 3.23
CA ALA A 37 9.15 -17.94 3.45
C ALA A 37 7.99 -17.45 2.55
N PRO A 38 7.11 -16.57 3.05
CA PRO A 38 6.09 -15.94 2.21
C PRO A 38 6.73 -15.28 1.00
N THR A 39 6.12 -15.44 -0.18
CA THR A 39 6.62 -14.82 -1.40
C THR A 39 6.71 -13.30 -1.23
N PRO A 40 7.87 -12.68 -1.49
CA PRO A 40 8.04 -11.26 -1.27
C PRO A 40 7.16 -10.43 -2.22
N TRP A 41 6.58 -9.34 -1.70
CA TRP A 41 5.60 -8.51 -2.40
C TRP A 41 6.10 -7.97 -3.75
N TYR A 42 7.40 -7.65 -3.86
CA TYR A 42 8.03 -7.15 -5.07
C TYR A 42 8.15 -8.20 -6.18
N ARG A 43 8.03 -9.51 -5.87
CA ARG A 43 8.02 -10.60 -6.86
C ARG A 43 6.65 -10.85 -7.48
N THR A 44 5.60 -10.18 -7.01
CA THR A 44 4.28 -10.31 -7.63
C THR A 44 4.25 -9.56 -8.96
N ARG A 45 3.58 -10.12 -9.98
CA ARG A 45 3.48 -9.49 -11.33
C ARG A 45 2.96 -8.06 -11.27
N ARG A 46 2.00 -7.80 -10.38
CA ARG A 46 1.41 -6.45 -10.17
C ARG A 46 2.44 -5.45 -9.65
N ALA A 47 3.25 -5.84 -8.66
CA ALA A 47 4.29 -4.97 -8.14
C ALA A 47 5.36 -4.67 -9.20
N VAL A 48 5.74 -5.67 -9.99
CA VAL A 48 6.70 -5.48 -11.11
C VAL A 48 6.14 -4.50 -12.13
N ILE A 49 4.87 -4.63 -12.55
CA ILE A 49 4.23 -3.69 -13.48
C ILE A 49 4.22 -2.27 -12.90
N ALA A 50 3.89 -2.11 -11.62
CA ALA A 50 3.88 -0.81 -10.97
C ALA A 50 5.28 -0.18 -10.93
N LEU A 51 6.32 -0.95 -10.62
CA LEU A 51 7.71 -0.47 -10.62
C LEU A 51 8.18 -0.05 -12.01
N VAL A 52 7.86 -0.84 -13.03
CA VAL A 52 8.18 -0.51 -14.44
C VAL A 52 7.44 0.76 -14.87
N ALA A 53 6.14 0.87 -14.57
CA ALA A 53 5.35 2.06 -14.87
C ALA A 53 5.88 3.30 -14.15
N ALA A 54 6.26 3.19 -12.87
CA ALA A 54 6.86 4.28 -12.10
C ALA A 54 8.21 4.72 -12.68
N GLY A 55 9.05 3.77 -13.10
CA GLY A 55 10.31 4.08 -13.79
C GLY A 55 10.10 4.80 -15.13
N LEU A 56 9.15 4.32 -15.94
CA LEU A 56 8.74 4.98 -17.19
C LEU A 56 8.21 6.40 -16.95
N ALA A 57 7.36 6.59 -15.94
CA ALA A 57 6.83 7.90 -15.58
C ALA A 57 7.94 8.87 -15.15
N ALA A 58 8.88 8.41 -14.31
CA ALA A 58 10.02 9.21 -13.90
C ALA A 58 10.88 9.64 -15.10
N ALA A 59 11.16 8.71 -16.03
CA ALA A 59 11.89 9.02 -17.25
C ALA A 59 11.15 10.05 -18.13
N ALA A 60 9.83 9.90 -18.30
CA ALA A 60 9.02 10.85 -19.06
C ALA A 60 9.03 12.27 -18.46
N ILE A 61 8.98 12.38 -17.13
CA ILE A 61 9.09 13.67 -16.43
C ILE A 61 10.44 14.32 -16.71
N VAL A 62 11.53 13.57 -16.63
CA VAL A 62 12.88 14.09 -16.91
C VAL A 62 12.99 14.56 -18.36
N VAL A 63 12.51 13.77 -19.31
CA VAL A 63 12.50 14.16 -20.74
C VAL A 63 11.68 15.43 -20.95
N SER A 64 10.50 15.52 -20.36
CA SER A 64 9.66 16.72 -20.42
C SER A 64 10.38 17.95 -19.85
N ALA A 65 11.03 17.81 -18.69
CA ALA A 65 11.80 18.89 -18.08
C ALA A 65 12.97 19.35 -18.96
N VAL A 66 13.69 18.42 -19.59
CA VAL A 66 14.77 18.74 -20.54
C VAL A 66 14.23 19.47 -21.77
N LEU A 67 13.11 19.00 -22.33
CA LEU A 67 12.47 19.65 -23.47
C LEU A 67 11.94 21.06 -23.12
N LEU A 68 11.40 21.23 -21.90
CA LEU A 68 10.99 22.54 -21.40
C LEU A 68 12.18 23.49 -21.26
N LEU A 69 13.31 23.03 -20.72
CA LEU A 69 14.52 23.83 -20.59
C LEU A 69 15.08 24.24 -21.96
N LEU A 70 15.11 23.30 -22.92
CA LEU A 70 15.59 23.58 -24.27
C LEU A 70 14.67 24.56 -25.00
N ARG A 71 13.35 24.44 -24.80
CA ARG A 71 12.38 25.40 -25.32
C ARG A 71 12.60 26.79 -24.72
N ASP A 72 12.74 26.89 -23.40
CA ASP A 72 12.95 28.17 -22.71
C ASP A 72 14.20 28.89 -23.23
N THR A 73 15.28 28.16 -23.50
CA THR A 73 16.49 28.73 -24.14
C THR A 73 16.30 29.18 -25.59
N THR A 74 15.23 28.74 -26.26
CA THR A 74 14.91 29.10 -27.65
C THR A 74 13.83 30.19 -27.75
N ASP A 75 12.95 30.28 -26.74
CA ASP A 75 11.80 31.20 -26.66
C ASP A 75 12.22 32.64 -26.22
N ASP A 76 13.53 32.95 -26.13
CA ASP A 76 14.05 34.32 -25.96
C ASP A 76 13.91 35.17 -27.25
N ALA A 77 12.84 34.94 -28.01
CA ALA A 77 12.41 35.81 -29.10
C ALA A 77 11.29 36.71 -28.55
N PRO A 78 11.38 38.04 -28.67
CA PRO A 78 10.35 38.93 -28.16
C PRO A 78 8.99 38.57 -28.79
N PRO A 79 7.90 38.52 -27.99
CA PRO A 79 6.60 38.18 -28.52
C PRO A 79 6.22 39.20 -29.61
N ALA A 80 5.88 38.69 -30.80
CA ALA A 80 5.18 39.49 -31.80
C ALA A 80 3.91 40.07 -31.15
N PRO A 81 3.51 41.32 -31.47
CA PRO A 81 2.33 41.92 -30.86
C PRO A 81 1.11 41.05 -31.13
N THR A 82 0.58 40.43 -30.08
CA THR A 82 -0.70 39.73 -30.09
C THR A 82 -1.79 40.73 -30.48
N PRO A 83 -2.60 40.49 -31.53
CA PRO A 83 -3.82 41.25 -31.72
C PRO A 83 -4.74 41.00 -30.52
N GLU A 84 -5.05 42.06 -29.78
CA GLU A 84 -5.99 42.01 -28.67
C GLU A 84 -7.32 41.39 -29.14
N PRO A 85 -7.82 40.32 -28.49
CA PRO A 85 -9.18 39.89 -28.75
C PRO A 85 -10.11 40.99 -28.22
N SER A 86 -10.81 41.66 -29.13
CA SER A 86 -11.87 42.59 -28.77
C SER A 86 -12.97 41.81 -28.04
N SER A 87 -12.99 41.88 -26.70
CA SER A 87 -14.08 41.29 -25.90
C SER A 87 -15.34 42.13 -26.10
N THR A 88 -16.22 41.68 -27.00
CA THR A 88 -17.63 42.06 -26.96
C THR A 88 -18.23 41.46 -25.69
N VAL A 89 -18.53 42.31 -24.70
CA VAL A 89 -19.27 41.91 -23.50
C VAL A 89 -20.70 41.55 -23.90
N VAL A 90 -21.01 40.25 -23.84
CA VAL A 90 -22.38 39.75 -23.93
C VAL A 90 -22.96 39.75 -22.51
N PRO A 91 -24.14 40.35 -22.26
CA PRO A 91 -24.74 40.32 -20.93
C PRO A 91 -25.09 38.89 -20.51
N SER A 92 -24.68 38.52 -19.30
CA SER A 92 -24.86 37.20 -18.71
C SER A 92 -26.35 36.93 -18.40
N PRO A 93 -26.92 35.76 -18.72
CA PRO A 93 -28.24 35.38 -18.21
C PRO A 93 -28.15 35.03 -16.72
N SER A 94 -28.87 35.75 -15.87
CA SER A 94 -28.98 35.48 -14.43
C SER A 94 -29.50 34.06 -14.16
N LEU A 95 -28.66 33.21 -13.58
CA LEU A 95 -29.06 31.94 -12.98
C LEU A 95 -29.87 32.20 -11.70
N ARG A 96 -31.19 31.94 -11.73
CA ARG A 96 -31.98 31.75 -10.52
C ARG A 96 -31.67 30.35 -9.97
N VAL A 97 -30.86 30.27 -8.92
CA VAL A 97 -30.74 29.07 -8.09
C VAL A 97 -30.71 29.50 -6.62
N GLY A 98 -31.68 29.02 -5.84
CA GLY A 98 -31.53 28.87 -4.38
C GLY A 98 -32.15 29.96 -3.48
N VAL A 99 -33.48 29.97 -3.36
CA VAL A 99 -34.11 30.35 -2.09
C VAL A 99 -35.13 29.25 -1.77
N PRO A 100 -34.92 28.43 -0.70
CA PRO A 100 -35.99 27.56 -0.21
C PRO A 100 -37.17 28.44 0.19
N ALA A 101 -38.40 28.08 -0.18
CA ALA A 101 -39.57 28.78 0.30
C ALA A 101 -39.57 28.78 1.84
N ALA A 102 -39.69 29.97 2.46
CA ALA A 102 -39.82 30.07 3.91
C ALA A 102 -41.08 29.28 4.36
N PRO A 103 -41.01 28.50 5.45
CA PRO A 103 -42.17 27.79 5.97
C PRO A 103 -43.28 28.78 6.33
N PRO A 104 -44.57 28.41 6.16
CA PRO A 104 -45.68 29.28 6.52
C PRO A 104 -45.61 29.63 8.02
N PRO A 105 -46.02 30.86 8.41
CA PRO A 105 -46.10 31.22 9.82
C PRO A 105 -47.04 30.27 10.57
N PRO A 106 -46.76 29.94 11.84
CA PRO A 106 -47.67 29.13 12.64
C PRO A 106 -49.04 29.81 12.75
N PRO A 107 -50.14 29.04 12.80
CA PRO A 107 -51.46 29.62 13.00
C PRO A 107 -51.50 30.40 14.33
N PRO A 108 -52.25 31.51 14.39
CA PRO A 108 -52.40 32.27 15.63
C PRO A 108 -52.98 31.37 16.73
N PRO A 109 -52.54 31.54 17.99
CA PRO A 109 -53.11 30.79 19.10
C PRO A 109 -54.62 31.05 19.18
N PRO A 110 -55.43 30.02 19.47
CA PRO A 110 -56.86 30.21 19.67
C PRO A 110 -57.10 31.20 20.82
N PRO A 111 -58.13 32.06 20.74
CA PRO A 111 -58.49 32.96 21.83
C PRO A 111 -58.70 32.17 23.13
N ALA A 112 -58.07 32.62 24.21
CA ALA A 112 -58.37 32.14 25.54
C ALA A 112 -59.68 32.79 26.02
N GLN A 113 -60.78 32.06 25.82
CA GLN A 113 -62.17 32.32 26.28
C GLN A 113 -62.83 33.64 25.84
#